data_AF-A0A3M0M8C7-F1
#
_entry.id   AF-A0A3M0M8C7-F1
#
_cell.length_a   1.000
_cell.length_b   1.000
_cell.length_c   1.000
_cell.angle_alpha   90.00
_cell.angle_beta   90.00
_cell.angle_gamma   90.00
#
_symmetry.space_group_name_H-M   'P 1'
#
loop_
_entity.id
_entity.type
_entity.pdbx_description
1 polymer ?
#
loop_
_entity_poly.entity_id
_entity_poly.type
_entity_poly.pdbx_seq_one_letter_code
_entity_poly.pdbx_strand_id
1 'polypeptide(L)'
;MANVTLNLVAINGQGQLHTYPNKEYEEKNPVDHWANLVFDEITTISNGHHVRLGAGYDTFNFTNIDNVNNVIVGRIEDFDASRDEIRIEGELLDFNNLPSYVRIVEYNGDHNDPGADPQQWILIDTGDGKIFYSLEGARVDMNGDGASQEGDQEAHFIHEGNIPNFSTLKDVKYTDPINFVPDGYTPDGGIVYNDEYNFDLITHDAKAADVLEVIAGSTSGDLIAAGLNDDTVEAKGGHDHVWGGSGHDTVFGQGGADTLEGNLGDDRLVGNVGNDLLLGGNGHDTLIGGDGNDVLVAGNGHDIIEGSAGNDKLYFGNRSHDAGGWGENIARGGTGADQFIFEGVSGWTRVEDFENGIDKFRFTDPNIDSMSDLTITRYADENKVIINFNDGVIRVDIENVNAIDASDFLFN
;
A
#
# COMPACT_ATOMS: atom_id res chain seq x y z
N MET A 1 -4.28 1.41 28.85
CA MET A 1 -5.20 0.33 28.46
C MET A 1 -4.55 -0.98 28.93
N ALA A 2 -5.16 -2.16 28.75
CA ALA A 2 -4.56 -3.39 29.28
C ALA A 2 -3.42 -3.83 28.35
N ASN A 3 -2.16 -3.57 28.71
CA ASN A 3 -1.02 -4.03 27.91
C ASN A 3 -1.03 -5.56 27.84
N VAL A 4 -1.13 -6.12 26.64
CA VAL A 4 -1.07 -7.56 26.44
C VAL A 4 0.38 -7.95 26.19
N THR A 5 0.99 -8.64 27.16
CA THR A 5 2.36 -9.14 27.00
C THR A 5 2.37 -10.54 26.40
N LEU A 6 3.07 -10.69 25.28
CA LEU A 6 3.29 -11.95 24.57
C LEU A 6 4.77 -12.33 24.69
N ASN A 7 5.07 -13.58 25.04
CA ASN A 7 6.44 -14.08 25.02
C ASN A 7 6.54 -15.15 23.93
N LEU A 8 7.36 -14.88 22.93
CA LEU A 8 7.53 -15.68 21.72
C LEU A 8 8.92 -16.29 21.76
N VAL A 9 9.00 -17.58 22.10
CA VAL A 9 10.29 -18.25 22.30
C VAL A 9 10.72 -18.95 21.02
N ALA A 10 11.76 -18.42 20.38
CA ALA A 10 12.41 -19.07 19.26
C ALA A 10 13.36 -20.16 19.78
N ILE A 11 13.28 -21.35 19.18
CA ILE A 11 14.17 -22.48 19.45
C ILE A 11 14.60 -23.14 18.13
N ASN A 12 15.70 -23.89 18.16
CA ASN A 12 16.22 -24.59 16.98
C ASN A 12 15.17 -25.44 16.27
N GLY A 13 14.99 -25.21 14.97
CA GLY A 13 14.15 -26.04 14.11
C GLY A 13 12.64 -25.91 14.36
N GLN A 14 12.18 -24.91 15.12
CA GLN A 14 10.76 -24.56 15.16
C GLN A 14 10.44 -23.45 14.16
N GLY A 15 9.52 -23.77 13.26
CA GLY A 15 9.19 -22.96 12.10
C GLY A 15 8.09 -21.93 12.28
N GLN A 16 7.51 -21.73 13.47
CA GLN A 16 6.42 -20.76 13.65
C GLN A 16 6.38 -20.15 15.05
N LEU A 17 6.67 -18.85 15.11
CA LEU A 17 6.15 -17.96 16.15
C LEU A 17 5.05 -17.16 15.48
N HIS A 18 3.78 -17.41 15.81
CA HIS A 18 2.64 -16.64 15.34
C HIS A 18 2.00 -15.90 16.50
N THR A 19 1.86 -14.58 16.35
CA THR A 19 0.87 -13.82 17.10
C THR A 19 -0.22 -13.40 16.13
N TYR A 20 -1.44 -13.88 16.37
CA TYR A 20 -2.63 -13.32 15.76
C TYR A 20 -3.55 -12.91 16.89
N PRO A 21 -3.62 -11.62 17.24
CA PRO A 21 -4.80 -11.16 17.93
C PRO A 21 -6.04 -11.46 17.08
N ASN A 22 -7.17 -11.67 17.73
CA ASN A 22 -8.39 -12.07 17.04
C ASN A 22 -8.89 -10.89 16.18
N LYS A 23 -8.72 -10.99 14.85
CA LYS A 23 -8.89 -9.90 13.86
C LYS A 23 -10.17 -9.06 14.06
N GLU A 24 -11.29 -9.71 14.39
CA GLU A 24 -12.59 -9.03 14.62
C GLU A 24 -12.65 -8.13 15.87
N TYR A 25 -11.73 -8.28 16.84
CA TYR A 25 -11.81 -7.62 18.15
C TYR A 25 -10.96 -6.35 18.25
N GLU A 26 -9.86 -6.27 17.49
CA GLU A 26 -8.86 -5.20 17.63
C GLU A 26 -9.04 -4.05 16.65
N GLU A 27 -9.60 -4.29 15.46
CA GLU A 27 -10.06 -3.22 14.56
C GLU A 27 -11.11 -2.30 15.24
N LYS A 28 -11.78 -2.78 16.30
CA LYS A 28 -12.80 -2.03 17.06
C LYS A 28 -12.33 -1.49 18.40
N ASN A 29 -11.16 -1.90 18.91
CA ASN A 29 -10.57 -1.41 20.15
C ASN A 29 -9.04 -1.52 20.05
N PRO A 30 -8.30 -0.42 19.82
CA PRO A 30 -6.84 -0.48 19.80
C PRO A 30 -6.32 -0.89 21.19
N VAL A 31 -5.52 -1.97 21.23
CA VAL A 31 -4.88 -2.48 22.43
C VAL A 31 -3.39 -2.47 22.21
N ASP A 32 -2.65 -1.82 23.09
CA ASP A 32 -1.19 -1.82 23.06
C ASP A 32 -0.63 -3.20 23.44
N HIS A 33 0.21 -3.77 22.59
CA HIS A 33 0.87 -5.06 22.81
C HIS A 33 2.33 -4.89 23.17
N TRP A 34 2.84 -5.87 23.92
CA TRP A 34 4.25 -6.02 24.18
C TRP A 34 4.69 -7.43 23.82
N ALA A 35 5.31 -7.62 22.66
CA ALA A 35 5.88 -8.89 22.24
C ALA A 35 7.36 -8.97 22.62
N ASN A 36 7.70 -9.89 23.51
CA ASN A 36 9.08 -10.30 23.71
C ASN A 36 9.41 -11.44 22.74
N LEU A 37 10.29 -11.18 21.79
CA LEU A 37 10.93 -12.19 20.95
C LEU A 37 12.12 -12.73 21.73
N VAL A 38 11.97 -13.91 22.34
CA VAL A 38 12.94 -14.54 23.23
C VAL A 38 13.74 -15.59 22.44
N PHE A 39 15.05 -15.40 22.31
CA PHE A 39 15.91 -16.35 21.62
C PHE A 39 16.57 -17.33 22.61
N ASP A 40 16.14 -18.59 22.58
CA ASP A 40 16.62 -19.64 23.50
C ASP A 40 17.51 -20.63 22.76
N GLU A 41 18.83 -20.37 22.81
CA GLU A 41 19.91 -21.18 22.23
C GLU A 41 19.74 -21.49 20.73
N ILE A 42 19.86 -20.48 19.86
CA ILE A 42 19.78 -20.67 18.40
C ILE A 42 21.16 -21.06 17.85
N THR A 43 21.31 -22.32 17.43
CA THR A 43 22.55 -22.92 16.91
C THR A 43 22.39 -23.47 15.49
N THR A 44 21.15 -23.64 15.03
CA THR A 44 20.79 -23.90 13.63
C THR A 44 19.99 -22.73 13.09
N ILE A 45 19.78 -22.67 11.78
CA ILE A 45 18.90 -21.67 11.18
C ILE A 45 17.49 -21.81 11.75
N SER A 46 16.89 -20.67 12.11
CA SER A 46 15.52 -20.55 12.60
C SER A 46 14.78 -19.58 11.68
N ASN A 47 13.70 -20.02 11.06
CA ASN A 47 12.92 -19.21 10.12
C ASN A 47 11.41 -19.38 10.40
N GLY A 48 10.56 -18.61 9.71
CA GLY A 48 9.11 -18.66 9.92
C GLY A 48 8.62 -17.89 11.15
N HIS A 49 9.36 -16.87 11.57
CA HIS A 49 8.92 -16.02 12.67
C HIS A 49 8.02 -14.90 12.12
N HIS A 50 6.75 -14.88 12.53
CA HIS A 50 5.79 -13.82 12.18
C HIS A 50 5.30 -13.16 13.44
N VAL A 51 5.63 -11.88 13.60
CA VAL A 51 5.05 -11.11 14.69
C VAL A 51 4.13 -10.08 14.08
N ARG A 52 2.83 -10.34 14.20
CA ARG A 52 1.78 -9.37 13.91
C ARG A 52 1.14 -8.95 15.22
N LEU A 53 1.12 -7.66 15.47
CA LEU A 53 0.40 -7.09 16.59
C LEU A 53 -0.81 -6.28 16.03
N GLY A 54 -1.63 -5.75 16.92
CA GLY A 54 -2.95 -5.21 16.57
C GLY A 54 -2.87 -3.85 15.88
N ALA A 55 -3.95 -3.07 15.99
CA ALA A 55 -3.94 -1.66 15.61
C ALA A 55 -3.46 -0.73 16.75
N GLY A 56 -2.80 -1.26 17.78
CA GLY A 56 -2.36 -0.52 18.98
C GLY A 56 -0.94 0.02 18.87
N TYR A 57 -0.44 0.68 19.93
CA TYR A 57 0.99 1.04 20.02
C TYR A 57 1.76 -0.19 20.47
N ASP A 58 2.45 -0.84 19.55
CA ASP A 58 2.97 -2.16 19.80
C ASP A 58 4.49 -2.15 20.00
N THR A 59 4.98 -2.97 20.94
CA THR A 59 6.42 -3.05 21.23
C THR A 59 6.95 -4.43 20.86
N PHE A 60 7.94 -4.45 19.97
CA PHE A 60 8.68 -5.63 19.55
C PHE A 60 10.05 -5.64 20.23
N ASN A 61 10.17 -6.41 21.31
CA ASN A 61 11.38 -6.49 22.12
C ASN A 61 12.18 -7.77 21.81
N PHE A 62 13.31 -7.63 21.12
CA PHE A 62 14.30 -8.68 20.88
C PHE A 62 15.09 -8.93 22.16
N THR A 63 15.07 -10.17 22.66
CA THR A 63 15.68 -10.53 23.95
C THR A 63 16.51 -11.80 23.84
N ASN A 64 17.56 -11.88 24.65
CA ASN A 64 18.59 -12.92 24.61
C ASN A 64 19.29 -13.01 23.24
N ILE A 65 19.61 -11.88 22.60
CA ILE A 65 20.28 -11.88 21.28
C ILE A 65 21.65 -12.58 21.31
N ASP A 66 22.33 -12.56 22.46
CA ASP A 66 23.61 -13.26 22.66
C ASP A 66 23.50 -14.79 22.57
N ASN A 67 22.28 -15.34 22.65
CA ASN A 67 22.04 -16.78 22.48
C ASN A 67 21.92 -17.19 21.00
N VAL A 68 22.07 -16.24 20.08
CA VAL A 68 21.94 -16.47 18.64
C VAL A 68 23.31 -16.69 18.02
N ASN A 69 23.66 -17.97 17.81
CA ASN A 69 24.91 -18.44 17.21
C ASN A 69 24.74 -18.90 15.75
N ASN A 70 23.59 -18.59 15.14
CA ASN A 70 23.27 -18.87 13.75
C ASN A 70 22.29 -17.80 13.22
N VAL A 71 21.60 -18.05 12.11
CA VAL A 71 20.71 -17.08 11.47
C VAL A 71 19.27 -17.27 11.93
N ILE A 72 18.64 -16.16 12.34
CA ILE A 72 17.19 -16.06 12.51
C ILE A 72 16.62 -15.23 11.37
N VAL A 73 15.55 -15.72 10.74
CA VAL A 73 14.79 -14.99 9.73
C VAL A 73 13.34 -14.84 10.18
N GLY A 74 12.82 -13.62 10.09
CA GLY A 74 11.43 -13.33 10.43
C GLY A 74 10.89 -12.10 9.73
N ARG A 75 9.67 -11.74 10.10
CA ARG A 75 9.01 -10.51 9.67
C ARG A 75 8.22 -9.93 10.84
N ILE A 76 8.27 -8.61 10.93
CA ILE A 76 7.32 -7.83 11.73
C ILE A 76 6.20 -7.40 10.77
N GLU A 77 5.00 -7.94 10.97
CA GLU A 77 3.83 -7.59 10.16
C GLU A 77 3.23 -6.30 10.69
N ASP A 78 2.88 -5.40 9.77
CA ASP A 78 2.24 -4.10 10.06
C ASP A 78 3.08 -3.20 10.99
N PHE A 79 4.43 -3.32 10.95
CA PHE A 79 5.31 -2.43 11.73
C PHE A 79 5.17 -0.99 11.27
N ASP A 80 4.81 -0.13 12.22
CA ASP A 80 4.67 1.30 12.01
C ASP A 80 5.65 2.02 12.94
N ALA A 81 6.75 2.57 12.42
CA ALA A 81 7.77 3.17 13.27
C ALA A 81 7.34 4.45 14.01
N SER A 82 6.18 5.02 13.69
CA SER A 82 5.64 6.16 14.45
C SER A 82 4.86 5.73 15.70
N ARG A 83 4.28 4.52 15.67
CA ARG A 83 3.44 3.99 16.76
C ARG A 83 4.14 2.86 17.51
N ASP A 84 4.92 2.07 16.80
CA ASP A 84 5.54 0.88 17.31
C ASP A 84 6.99 1.11 17.71
N GLU A 85 7.41 0.35 18.71
CA GLU A 85 8.78 0.38 19.21
C GLU A 85 9.49 -0.93 18.89
N ILE A 86 10.67 -0.83 18.27
CA ILE A 86 11.64 -1.92 18.32
C ILE A 86 12.55 -1.70 19.52
N ARG A 87 12.66 -2.73 20.36
CA ARG A 87 13.61 -2.77 21.47
C ARG A 87 14.57 -3.93 21.32
N ILE A 88 15.82 -3.72 21.73
CA ILE A 88 16.85 -4.76 21.79
C ILE A 88 17.36 -4.82 23.23
N GLU A 89 17.19 -5.97 23.87
CA GLU A 89 17.48 -6.17 25.30
C GLU A 89 16.78 -5.14 26.20
N GLY A 90 15.56 -4.74 25.81
CA GLY A 90 14.75 -3.74 26.51
C GLY A 90 15.10 -2.28 26.19
N GLU A 91 16.21 -2.01 25.51
CA GLU A 91 16.61 -0.67 25.08
C GLU A 91 15.92 -0.29 23.77
N LEU A 92 15.37 0.92 23.68
CA LEU A 92 14.73 1.44 22.46
C LEU A 92 15.76 1.58 21.34
N LEU A 93 15.43 1.06 20.15
CA LEU A 93 16.25 1.22 18.96
C LEU A 93 15.99 2.60 18.34
N ASP A 94 17.02 3.45 18.33
CA ASP A 94 16.99 4.73 17.62
C ASP A 94 17.44 4.53 16.17
N PHE A 95 16.51 4.62 15.21
CA PHE A 95 16.78 4.45 13.79
C PHE A 95 17.70 5.52 13.19
N ASN A 96 17.84 6.70 13.82
CA ASN A 96 18.76 7.75 13.38
C ASN A 96 20.18 7.56 13.91
N ASN A 97 20.35 6.75 14.95
CA ASN A 97 21.63 6.47 15.58
C ASN A 97 21.72 5.00 15.99
N LEU A 98 21.75 4.14 14.97
CA LEU A 98 21.79 2.70 15.16
C LEU A 98 23.05 2.28 15.94
N PRO A 99 22.92 1.33 16.89
CA PRO A 99 24.07 0.66 17.48
C PRO A 99 24.95 0.05 16.38
N SER A 100 26.27 -0.05 16.60
CA SER A 100 27.21 -0.56 15.59
C SER A 100 26.97 -2.00 15.14
N TYR A 101 26.18 -2.75 15.92
CA TYR A 101 25.79 -4.11 15.64
C TYR A 101 24.41 -4.20 14.96
N VAL A 102 23.75 -3.09 14.68
CA VAL A 102 22.47 -3.02 13.98
C VAL A 102 22.66 -2.28 12.66
N ARG A 103 22.08 -2.82 11.59
CA ARG A 103 22.03 -2.19 10.27
C ARG A 103 20.59 -2.22 9.77
N ILE A 104 20.23 -1.21 9.00
CA ILE A 104 19.03 -1.23 8.14
C ILE A 104 19.53 -1.43 6.72
N VAL A 105 19.01 -2.45 6.05
CA VAL A 105 19.50 -2.89 4.74
C VAL A 105 18.36 -3.09 3.77
N GLU A 106 18.63 -2.82 2.49
CA GLU A 106 17.72 -3.16 1.39
C GLU A 106 17.90 -4.63 0.99
N TYR A 107 16.81 -5.38 0.96
CA TYR A 107 16.78 -6.74 0.45
C TYR A 107 15.44 -7.03 -0.23
N ASN A 108 15.47 -7.36 -1.52
CA ASN A 108 14.32 -7.91 -2.21
C ASN A 108 14.15 -9.36 -1.75
N GLY A 109 13.16 -9.60 -0.90
CA GLY A 109 12.81 -10.95 -0.48
C GLY A 109 11.84 -11.65 -1.43
N ASP A 110 11.22 -10.95 -2.38
CA ASP A 110 10.35 -11.56 -3.40
C ASP A 110 11.23 -12.20 -4.47
N HIS A 111 11.52 -13.49 -4.28
CA HIS A 111 12.43 -14.21 -5.14
C HIS A 111 11.86 -14.46 -6.55
N ASN A 112 10.55 -14.32 -6.72
CA ASN A 112 9.85 -14.56 -7.98
C ASN A 112 9.60 -13.27 -8.78
N ASP A 113 9.68 -12.11 -8.14
CA ASP A 113 9.75 -10.82 -8.81
C ASP A 113 11.09 -10.11 -8.55
N PRO A 114 12.14 -10.40 -9.36
CA PRO A 114 13.41 -9.67 -9.26
C PRO A 114 13.29 -8.18 -9.66
N GLY A 115 12.14 -7.73 -10.16
CA GLY A 115 11.81 -6.34 -10.44
C GLY A 115 11.08 -5.64 -9.30
N ALA A 116 10.67 -6.34 -8.25
CA ALA A 116 10.05 -5.75 -7.07
C ALA A 116 11.01 -4.80 -6.35
N ASP A 117 10.45 -3.73 -5.78
CA ASP A 117 11.23 -2.76 -5.02
C ASP A 117 11.82 -3.42 -3.76
N PRO A 118 13.12 -3.20 -3.47
CA PRO A 118 13.75 -3.76 -2.27
C PRO A 118 13.11 -3.20 -1.00
N GLN A 119 12.77 -4.10 -0.07
CA GLN A 119 12.23 -3.74 1.24
C GLN A 119 13.33 -3.36 2.23
N GLN A 120 12.97 -2.62 3.29
CA GLN A 120 13.85 -2.37 4.43
C GLN A 120 13.82 -3.51 5.46
N TRP A 121 15.00 -3.99 5.84
CA TRP A 121 15.19 -5.06 6.82
C TRP A 121 16.08 -4.59 7.97
N ILE A 122 15.74 -5.02 9.19
CA ILE A 122 16.64 -4.91 10.33
C ILE A 122 17.59 -6.12 10.37
N LEU A 123 18.88 -5.84 10.41
CA LEU A 123 19.94 -6.82 10.56
C LEU A 123 20.71 -6.57 11.87
N ILE A 124 20.56 -7.47 12.84
CA ILE A 124 21.26 -7.43 14.13
C ILE A 124 22.40 -8.47 14.11
N ASP A 125 23.62 -8.00 14.30
CA ASP A 125 24.81 -8.81 14.48
C ASP A 125 24.97 -9.20 15.96
N THR A 126 24.86 -10.49 16.25
CA THR A 126 24.99 -11.03 17.61
C THR A 126 26.42 -11.49 17.91
N GLY A 127 27.37 -11.19 17.02
CA GLY A 127 28.75 -11.68 17.06
C GLY A 127 28.88 -13.06 16.43
N ASP A 128 28.23 -14.06 17.01
CA ASP A 128 28.28 -15.46 16.56
C ASP A 128 27.16 -15.82 15.56
N GLY A 129 26.13 -14.98 15.43
CA GLY A 129 24.97 -15.20 14.55
C GLY A 129 24.43 -13.91 13.92
N LYS A 130 23.21 -14.00 13.38
CA LYS A 130 22.49 -12.87 12.76
C LYS A 130 20.99 -12.98 13.02
N ILE A 131 20.34 -11.87 13.33
CA ILE A 131 18.88 -11.75 13.37
C ILE A 131 18.48 -10.85 12.20
N PHE A 132 17.62 -11.35 11.31
CA PHE A 132 17.27 -10.69 10.06
C PHE A 132 15.75 -10.66 9.88
N TYR A 133 15.14 -9.49 10.10
CA TYR A 133 13.68 -9.31 10.06
C TYR A 133 13.29 -8.28 9.02
N SER A 134 12.28 -8.58 8.21
CA SER A 134 11.65 -7.57 7.36
C SER A 134 10.83 -6.61 8.22
N LEU A 135 10.93 -5.31 7.90
CA LEU A 135 10.17 -4.23 8.54
C LEU A 135 8.92 -3.84 7.71
N GLU A 136 8.70 -4.45 6.54
CA GLU A 136 7.60 -4.10 5.64
C GLU A 136 6.63 -5.28 5.46
N GLY A 137 5.33 -5.00 5.66
CA GLY A 137 4.25 -5.99 5.85
C GLY A 137 3.82 -6.81 4.63
N ALA A 138 4.34 -6.56 3.43
CA ALA A 138 3.95 -7.35 2.25
C ALA A 138 4.31 -8.83 2.41
N ARG A 139 3.45 -9.74 1.90
CA ARG A 139 3.71 -11.19 1.84
C ARG A 139 4.77 -11.49 0.80
N VAL A 140 6.00 -11.52 1.28
CA VAL A 140 7.19 -11.79 0.51
C VAL A 140 7.29 -13.28 0.19
N ASP A 141 7.44 -13.65 -1.09
CA ASP A 141 7.75 -15.03 -1.49
C ASP A 141 9.25 -15.32 -1.34
N MET A 142 9.70 -15.55 -0.10
CA MET A 142 11.14 -15.70 0.21
C MET A 142 11.73 -17.09 -0.09
N ASN A 143 10.94 -18.07 -0.56
CA ASN A 143 11.45 -19.36 -1.02
C ASN A 143 11.41 -19.52 -2.55
N GLY A 144 10.68 -18.67 -3.26
CA GLY A 144 10.60 -18.65 -4.71
C GLY A 144 9.75 -19.77 -5.31
N ASP A 145 8.74 -20.28 -4.58
CA ASP A 145 7.85 -21.35 -5.07
C ASP A 145 6.55 -20.86 -5.73
N GLY A 146 6.27 -19.55 -5.66
CA GLY A 146 5.20 -18.89 -6.38
C GLY A 146 3.85 -18.92 -5.67
N ALA A 147 3.79 -19.36 -4.41
CA ALA A 147 2.54 -19.67 -3.74
C ALA A 147 2.23 -18.77 -2.55
N SER A 148 2.08 -17.45 -2.69
CA SER A 148 1.83 -16.50 -1.56
C SER A 148 0.63 -16.82 -0.64
N GLN A 149 -0.22 -17.80 -0.99
CA GLN A 149 -1.44 -18.17 -0.26
C GLN A 149 -1.83 -19.67 -0.23
N GLU A 150 -1.07 -20.63 -0.75
CA GLU A 150 -1.52 -22.04 -0.73
C GLU A 150 -1.19 -22.76 0.59
N GLY A 151 -1.92 -22.42 1.66
CA GLY A 151 -2.18 -23.31 2.80
C GLY A 151 -1.02 -23.63 3.76
N ASP A 152 0.23 -23.47 3.33
CA ASP A 152 1.44 -23.71 4.13
C ASP A 152 2.16 -22.38 4.36
N GLN A 153 1.75 -21.64 5.39
CA GLN A 153 2.35 -20.36 5.80
C GLN A 153 3.90 -20.43 5.98
N GLU A 154 4.45 -21.64 6.15
CA GLU A 154 5.87 -21.95 6.32
C GLU A 154 6.70 -21.85 5.01
N ALA A 155 6.05 -21.81 3.85
CA ALA A 155 6.74 -21.79 2.57
C ALA A 155 7.42 -20.43 2.29
N HIS A 156 7.00 -19.33 2.89
CA HIS A 156 7.44 -17.98 2.47
C HIS A 156 8.74 -17.46 3.09
N PHE A 157 9.61 -18.31 3.65
CA PHE A 157 10.82 -17.85 4.36
C PHE A 157 12.12 -18.25 3.68
N ILE A 158 13.13 -17.39 3.86
CA ILE A 158 14.50 -17.68 3.45
C ILE A 158 14.94 -18.99 4.14
N HIS A 159 15.25 -19.99 3.33
CA HIS A 159 15.82 -21.26 3.79
C HIS A 159 17.36 -21.21 3.78
N GLU A 160 18.01 -22.18 4.44
CA GLU A 160 19.47 -22.27 4.55
C GLU A 160 20.23 -22.08 3.23
N GLY A 161 19.70 -22.61 2.12
CA GLY A 161 20.31 -22.46 0.80
C GLY A 161 20.23 -21.06 0.19
N ASN A 162 19.35 -20.21 0.71
CA ASN A 162 18.99 -18.91 0.15
C ASN A 162 19.40 -17.73 1.04
N ILE A 163 20.09 -17.98 2.16
CA ILE A 163 20.55 -16.92 3.06
C ILE A 163 21.46 -15.95 2.30
N PRO A 164 21.14 -14.64 2.27
CA PRO A 164 21.96 -13.69 1.56
C PRO A 164 23.33 -13.56 2.21
N ASN A 165 24.31 -13.16 1.41
CA ASN A 165 25.58 -12.72 1.98
C ASN A 165 25.36 -11.36 2.66
N PHE A 166 25.18 -11.36 3.99
CA PHE A 166 24.93 -10.14 4.77
C PHE A 166 26.00 -9.05 4.60
N SER A 167 27.24 -9.42 4.25
CA SER A 167 28.32 -8.46 4.00
C SER A 167 28.16 -7.67 2.70
N THR A 168 27.31 -8.14 1.78
CA THR A 168 27.06 -7.47 0.48
C THR A 168 25.76 -6.69 0.45
N LEU A 169 24.93 -6.77 1.49
CA LEU A 169 23.69 -5.99 1.58
C LEU A 169 24.01 -4.49 1.68
N LYS A 170 23.21 -3.68 0.99
CA LYS A 170 23.35 -2.22 0.95
C LYS A 170 22.74 -1.62 2.21
N ASP A 171 23.52 -0.83 2.93
CA ASP A 171 23.02 -0.04 4.05
C ASP A 171 22.15 1.11 3.55
N VAL A 172 21.03 1.30 4.22
CA VAL A 172 20.13 2.43 4.00
C VAL A 172 19.78 3.10 5.32
N LYS A 173 19.39 4.36 5.24
CA LYS A 173 18.71 5.00 6.37
C LYS A 173 17.32 4.36 6.45
N TYR A 174 16.86 4.02 7.65
CA TYR A 174 15.44 3.70 7.81
C TYR A 174 14.62 4.90 7.34
N THR A 175 13.67 4.62 6.48
CA THR A 175 12.69 5.57 6.00
C THR A 175 11.38 4.87 6.19
N ASP A 176 10.51 5.43 7.02
CA ASP A 176 9.15 4.96 7.03
C ASP A 176 8.64 5.06 5.57
N PRO A 177 8.32 3.94 4.91
CA PRO A 177 7.96 3.95 3.50
C PRO A 177 6.66 4.73 3.23
N ILE A 178 5.97 5.18 4.28
CA ILE A 178 4.66 5.82 4.21
C ILE A 178 4.70 7.32 4.59
N ASN A 179 5.79 7.82 5.21
CA ASN A 179 5.83 9.17 5.81
C ASN A 179 6.94 10.09 5.27
N PHE A 180 7.19 10.09 3.95
CA PHE A 180 8.27 10.90 3.37
C PHE A 180 7.94 11.47 1.97
N VAL A 181 8.17 12.77 1.80
CA VAL A 181 8.28 13.41 0.48
C VAL A 181 9.56 12.91 -0.20
N PRO A 182 9.50 12.13 -1.30
CA PRO A 182 10.67 11.49 -1.88
C PRO A 182 11.77 12.48 -2.29
N ASP A 183 13.03 12.01 -2.25
CA ASP A 183 14.16 12.80 -2.71
C ASP A 183 13.99 13.22 -4.18
N GLY A 184 14.16 14.51 -4.45
CA GLY A 184 14.08 15.07 -5.81
C GLY A 184 12.81 15.86 -6.13
N TYR A 185 11.83 15.87 -5.23
CA TYR A 185 10.68 16.77 -5.32
C TYR A 185 11.02 18.15 -4.72
N THR A 186 10.54 19.21 -5.35
CA THR A 186 10.65 20.59 -4.84
C THR A 186 9.31 21.30 -4.94
N PRO A 187 8.81 21.96 -3.88
CA PRO A 187 7.54 22.68 -3.96
C PRO A 187 7.68 23.86 -4.93
N ASP A 188 6.64 24.15 -5.71
CA ASP A 188 6.59 25.32 -6.58
C ASP A 188 6.11 26.56 -5.81
N GLY A 189 6.99 27.07 -4.95
CA GLY A 189 6.74 28.26 -4.14
C GLY A 189 5.82 28.03 -2.94
N GLY A 190 5.26 26.83 -2.81
CA GLY A 190 4.49 26.38 -1.66
C GLY A 190 5.36 25.86 -0.51
N ILE A 191 4.73 25.13 0.39
CA ILE A 191 5.33 24.55 1.60
C ILE A 191 5.64 23.07 1.41
N VAL A 192 6.54 22.57 2.25
CA VAL A 192 6.74 21.14 2.43
C VAL A 192 6.17 20.78 3.80
N TYR A 193 5.10 19.98 3.82
CA TYR A 193 4.64 19.31 5.02
C TYR A 193 5.14 17.87 5.02
N ASN A 194 5.71 17.48 6.14
CA ASN A 194 6.04 16.11 6.46
C ASN A 194 5.62 15.94 7.92
N ASP A 195 4.60 15.12 8.16
CA ASP A 195 4.03 14.93 9.50
C ASP A 195 5.01 14.29 10.50
N GLU A 196 6.12 13.72 10.03
CA GLU A 196 7.23 13.28 10.89
C GLU A 196 8.08 14.44 11.47
N TYR A 197 7.96 15.67 10.92
CA TYR A 197 8.86 16.79 11.23
C TYR A 197 8.22 17.89 12.08
N ASN A 198 7.75 17.57 13.29
CA ASN A 198 7.64 18.58 14.35
C ASN A 198 8.75 18.45 15.41
N PHE A 199 10.00 18.67 14.97
CA PHE A 199 11.11 18.97 15.86
C PHE A 199 11.13 20.47 16.24
N ASP A 200 10.01 21.04 16.73
CA ASP A 200 10.05 22.32 17.44
C ASP A 200 10.06 22.08 18.96
N LEU A 201 11.26 22.25 19.53
CA LEU A 201 11.52 22.32 20.96
C LEU A 201 10.68 23.45 21.60
N ILE A 202 9.42 23.22 21.97
CA ILE A 202 8.73 23.94 23.09
C ILE A 202 7.37 23.34 23.49
N THR A 203 6.67 22.57 22.65
CA THR A 203 5.46 21.85 23.08
C THR A 203 5.71 20.36 22.99
N HIS A 204 5.78 19.70 24.15
CA HIS A 204 5.73 18.24 24.20
C HIS A 204 4.44 17.80 23.51
N ASP A 205 4.56 17.18 22.35
CA ASP A 205 3.54 16.23 21.93
C ASP A 205 4.20 14.87 21.75
N ALA A 206 4.01 14.05 22.77
CA ALA A 206 4.48 12.67 22.84
C ALA A 206 3.27 11.73 22.72
N LYS A 207 2.25 12.14 21.96
CA LYS A 207 1.05 11.37 21.70
C LYS A 207 0.66 11.58 20.24
N ALA A 208 0.64 10.50 19.45
CA ALA A 208 -0.04 10.47 18.15
C ALA A 208 -1.58 10.51 18.33
N ALA A 209 -2.05 11.48 19.12
CA ALA A 209 -3.46 11.77 19.37
C ALA A 209 -3.78 13.27 19.17
N ASP A 210 -2.82 14.07 18.66
CA ASP A 210 -2.97 15.50 18.37
C ASP A 210 -2.25 15.90 17.06
N VAL A 211 -2.18 15.00 16.06
CA VAL A 211 -1.93 15.42 14.68
C VAL A 211 -3.19 16.17 14.21
N LEU A 212 -2.99 17.30 13.52
CA LEU A 212 -4.07 18.09 12.96
C LEU A 212 -4.95 17.17 12.08
N GLU A 213 -6.21 16.93 12.51
CA GLU A 213 -7.25 16.28 11.69
C GLU A 213 -7.35 16.93 10.28
N VAL A 214 -6.87 18.16 10.13
CA VAL A 214 -6.82 18.90 8.86
C VAL A 214 -5.44 19.51 8.60
N ILE A 215 -4.69 18.97 7.64
CA ILE A 215 -3.49 19.57 7.05
C ILE A 215 -3.92 20.57 5.97
N ALA A 216 -3.38 21.79 6.01
CA ALA A 216 -3.78 22.84 5.08
C ALA A 216 -2.58 23.44 4.35
N GLY A 217 -2.57 23.27 3.03
CA GLY A 217 -1.61 23.82 2.07
C GLY A 217 -1.67 25.35 1.93
N SER A 218 -1.11 25.85 0.83
CA SER A 218 -0.95 27.25 0.47
C SER A 218 -1.67 27.55 -0.84
N THR A 219 -1.43 28.70 -1.46
CA THR A 219 -1.97 28.98 -2.82
C THR A 219 -0.88 28.84 -3.89
N SER A 220 0.14 28.05 -3.59
CA SER A 220 1.31 27.78 -4.42
C SER A 220 1.60 26.28 -4.33
N GLY A 221 2.32 25.71 -5.30
CA GLY A 221 2.51 24.26 -5.37
C GLY A 221 3.25 23.73 -4.15
N ASP A 222 2.55 22.91 -3.36
CA ASP A 222 3.01 22.31 -2.12
C ASP A 222 3.49 20.87 -2.32
N LEU A 223 4.30 20.38 -1.37
CA LEU A 223 4.57 18.96 -1.19
C LEU A 223 4.07 18.55 0.19
N ILE A 224 3.15 17.60 0.27
CA ILE A 224 2.49 17.22 1.52
C ILE A 224 2.57 15.71 1.66
N ALA A 225 3.24 15.23 2.71
CA ALA A 225 3.10 13.86 3.19
C ALA A 225 2.29 13.90 4.50
N ALA A 226 1.07 13.37 4.48
CA ALA A 226 0.16 13.36 5.62
C ALA A 226 0.56 12.29 6.64
N GLY A 227 1.06 11.15 6.14
CA GLY A 227 1.80 10.21 6.95
C GLY A 227 0.90 9.08 7.43
N LEU A 228 0.55 9.08 8.70
CA LEU A 228 -0.14 7.95 9.32
C LEU A 228 -1.41 8.44 10.01
N ASN A 229 -2.37 7.53 10.19
CA ASN A 229 -3.73 7.78 10.66
C ASN A 229 -4.64 8.35 9.57
N ASP A 230 -5.93 8.46 9.87
CA ASP A 230 -6.92 9.03 8.97
C ASP A 230 -6.76 10.56 8.93
N ASP A 231 -6.14 11.08 7.87
CA ASP A 231 -5.87 12.50 7.71
C ASP A 231 -6.89 13.20 6.81
N THR A 232 -7.14 14.49 7.05
CA THR A 232 -7.77 15.36 6.04
C THR A 232 -6.76 16.35 5.50
N VAL A 233 -6.54 16.37 4.19
CA VAL A 233 -5.63 17.32 3.54
C VAL A 233 -6.41 18.28 2.65
N GLU A 234 -6.22 19.58 2.85
CA GLU A 234 -6.66 20.64 1.95
C GLU A 234 -5.43 21.31 1.31
N ALA A 235 -5.03 20.88 0.12
CA ALA A 235 -3.84 21.40 -0.58
C ALA A 235 -4.04 22.85 -1.08
N LYS A 236 -5.30 23.19 -1.39
CA LYS A 236 -5.85 24.50 -1.75
C LYS A 236 -5.60 24.97 -3.16
N GLY A 237 -4.39 25.31 -3.53
CA GLY A 237 -4.18 25.63 -4.92
C GLY A 237 -2.75 25.86 -5.25
N GLY A 238 -2.40 25.68 -6.51
CA GLY A 238 -1.02 25.43 -6.86
C GLY A 238 -0.96 24.20 -7.75
N HIS A 239 0.24 23.66 -7.91
CA HIS A 239 0.42 22.32 -8.45
C HIS A 239 0.93 21.49 -7.29
N ASP A 240 0.02 20.83 -6.60
CA ASP A 240 0.31 20.19 -5.33
C ASP A 240 0.65 18.71 -5.54
N HIS A 241 1.60 18.21 -4.75
CA HIS A 241 1.84 16.77 -4.63
C HIS A 241 1.51 16.34 -3.22
N VAL A 242 0.53 15.46 -3.07
CA VAL A 242 0.06 14.96 -1.79
C VAL A 242 0.19 13.44 -1.74
N TRP A 243 0.86 12.95 -0.70
CA TRP A 243 0.83 11.56 -0.26
C TRP A 243 -0.02 11.49 1.02
N GLY A 244 -1.14 10.76 0.98
CA GLY A 244 -1.98 10.46 2.14
C GLY A 244 -1.19 9.61 3.12
N GLY A 245 -0.83 8.39 2.72
CA GLY A 245 0.08 7.55 3.48
C GLY A 245 -0.66 6.32 3.99
N SER A 246 -0.79 6.12 5.30
CA SER A 246 -1.61 5.03 5.82
C SER A 246 -2.74 5.55 6.67
N GLY A 247 -3.93 5.02 6.44
CA GLY A 247 -5.13 5.47 7.13
C GLY A 247 -6.27 5.54 6.14
N HIS A 248 -7.41 6.05 6.57
CA HIS A 248 -8.52 6.38 5.68
C HIS A 248 -8.50 7.87 5.39
N ASP A 249 -7.68 8.27 4.41
CA ASP A 249 -7.39 9.68 4.19
C ASP A 249 -8.46 10.36 3.36
N THR A 250 -8.65 11.65 3.59
CA THR A 250 -9.47 12.52 2.74
C THR A 250 -8.63 13.67 2.21
N VAL A 251 -8.30 13.62 0.92
CA VAL A 251 -7.43 14.60 0.27
C VAL A 251 -8.20 15.44 -0.74
N PHE A 252 -8.07 16.77 -0.63
CA PHE A 252 -8.62 17.75 -1.56
C PHE A 252 -7.50 18.57 -2.22
N GLY A 253 -7.27 18.37 -3.52
CA GLY A 253 -6.32 19.17 -4.33
C GLY A 253 -6.78 20.62 -4.48
N GLN A 254 -8.09 20.79 -4.72
CA GLN A 254 -8.80 22.06 -4.89
C GLN A 254 -8.51 22.76 -6.22
N GLY A 255 -7.31 23.32 -6.45
CA GLY A 255 -7.12 24.25 -7.56
C GLY A 255 -5.76 24.21 -8.21
N GLY A 256 -5.71 23.69 -9.43
CA GLY A 256 -4.52 23.56 -10.26
C GLY A 256 -4.32 22.09 -10.61
N ALA A 257 -3.25 21.76 -11.30
CA ALA A 257 -2.99 20.37 -11.71
C ALA A 257 -2.23 19.65 -10.60
N ASP A 258 -2.94 18.84 -9.83
CA ASP A 258 -2.47 18.20 -8.61
C ASP A 258 -2.15 16.71 -8.83
N THR A 259 -1.28 16.17 -7.99
CA THR A 259 -1.02 14.72 -7.88
C THR A 259 -1.36 14.28 -6.47
N LEU A 260 -2.39 13.44 -6.34
CA LEU A 260 -2.91 12.95 -5.07
C LEU A 260 -2.74 11.43 -5.01
N GLU A 261 -2.04 10.93 -4.01
CA GLU A 261 -1.78 9.51 -3.80
C GLU A 261 -2.35 9.10 -2.43
N GLY A 262 -3.32 8.18 -2.39
CA GLY A 262 -3.90 7.68 -1.14
C GLY A 262 -2.94 6.75 -0.40
N ASN A 263 -2.33 5.82 -1.15
CA ASN A 263 -1.40 4.79 -0.68
C ASN A 263 -2.08 3.62 0.04
N LEU A 264 -2.14 3.58 1.38
CA LEU A 264 -2.69 2.45 2.13
C LEU A 264 -3.95 2.84 2.89
N GLY A 265 -5.01 2.06 2.71
CA GLY A 265 -6.29 2.21 3.39
C GLY A 265 -7.38 2.69 2.43
N ASP A 266 -8.62 2.74 2.92
CA ASP A 266 -9.77 3.16 2.11
C ASP A 266 -9.80 4.70 2.02
N ASP A 267 -9.30 5.26 0.92
CA ASP A 267 -9.05 6.69 0.79
C ASP A 267 -10.14 7.42 0.01
N ARG A 268 -10.22 8.73 0.22
CA ARG A 268 -11.07 9.64 -0.54
C ARG A 268 -10.21 10.76 -1.15
N LEU A 269 -10.02 10.69 -2.46
CA LEU A 269 -9.24 11.68 -3.22
C LEU A 269 -10.15 12.54 -4.10
N VAL A 270 -10.02 13.87 -4.01
CA VAL A 270 -10.82 14.83 -4.77
C VAL A 270 -9.93 15.89 -5.41
N GLY A 271 -9.76 15.85 -6.73
CA GLY A 271 -8.97 16.83 -7.49
C GLY A 271 -9.58 18.23 -7.46
N ASN A 272 -10.88 18.32 -7.77
CA ASN A 272 -11.63 19.56 -8.01
C ASN A 272 -11.21 20.25 -9.32
N VAL A 273 -10.56 21.40 -9.31
CA VAL A 273 -10.34 22.19 -10.54
C VAL A 273 -8.92 21.99 -11.04
N GLY A 274 -8.75 21.41 -12.22
CA GLY A 274 -7.45 21.23 -12.84
C GLY A 274 -7.38 19.97 -13.68
N ASN A 275 -6.19 19.64 -14.19
CA ASN A 275 -6.00 18.32 -14.80
C ASN A 275 -5.20 17.50 -13.80
N ASP A 276 -5.87 16.68 -13.04
CA ASP A 276 -5.32 16.05 -11.84
C ASP A 276 -4.91 14.59 -12.11
N LEU A 277 -3.97 14.10 -11.30
CA LEU A 277 -3.60 12.69 -11.22
C LEU A 277 -3.99 12.17 -9.83
N LEU A 278 -4.95 11.25 -9.78
CA LEU A 278 -5.38 10.61 -8.54
C LEU A 278 -4.99 9.12 -8.57
N LEU A 279 -4.25 8.67 -7.58
CA LEU A 279 -3.83 7.28 -7.39
C LEU A 279 -4.43 6.77 -6.07
N GLY A 280 -5.40 5.85 -6.11
CA GLY A 280 -6.07 5.32 -4.91
C GLY A 280 -5.08 4.56 -4.03
N GLY A 281 -4.54 3.46 -4.57
CA GLY A 281 -3.53 2.66 -3.87
C GLY A 281 -4.10 1.32 -3.45
N ASN A 282 -3.95 0.95 -2.18
CA ASN A 282 -4.50 -0.28 -1.62
C ASN A 282 -5.67 0.06 -0.69
N GLY A 283 -6.88 -0.40 -0.99
CA GLY A 283 -8.04 -0.11 -0.15
C GLY A 283 -9.32 -0.08 -0.96
N HIS A 284 -10.41 0.40 -0.37
CA HIS A 284 -11.65 0.67 -1.09
C HIS A 284 -11.78 2.17 -1.32
N ASP A 285 -11.22 2.62 -2.44
CA ASP A 285 -10.98 4.04 -2.63
C ASP A 285 -12.15 4.76 -3.31
N THR A 286 -12.27 6.05 -3.04
CA THR A 286 -13.16 6.96 -3.76
C THR A 286 -12.35 8.06 -4.42
N LEU A 287 -12.29 8.03 -5.75
CA LEU A 287 -11.55 8.99 -6.57
C LEU A 287 -12.54 9.88 -7.35
N ILE A 288 -12.41 11.19 -7.21
CA ILE A 288 -13.24 12.19 -7.91
C ILE A 288 -12.32 13.20 -8.58
N GLY A 289 -12.30 13.23 -9.91
CA GLY A 289 -11.46 14.13 -10.71
C GLY A 289 -11.91 15.58 -10.54
N GLY A 290 -13.05 15.93 -11.13
CA GLY A 290 -13.67 17.24 -11.01
C GLY A 290 -13.73 17.96 -12.35
N ASP A 291 -13.40 19.25 -12.36
CA ASP A 291 -13.34 20.07 -13.57
C ASP A 291 -11.94 19.97 -14.21
N GLY A 292 -11.85 19.36 -15.39
CA GLY A 292 -10.65 19.28 -16.22
C GLY A 292 -10.42 17.86 -16.72
N ASN A 293 -9.29 17.59 -17.36
CA ASN A 293 -9.04 16.27 -17.96
C ASN A 293 -8.13 15.49 -17.03
N ASP A 294 -8.74 14.61 -16.25
CA ASP A 294 -8.11 13.96 -15.12
C ASP A 294 -7.64 12.55 -15.48
N VAL A 295 -6.69 12.06 -14.69
CA VAL A 295 -6.22 10.68 -14.73
C VAL A 295 -6.45 10.05 -13.36
N LEU A 296 -7.35 9.07 -13.31
CA LEU A 296 -7.72 8.39 -12.09
C LEU A 296 -7.29 6.93 -12.18
N VAL A 297 -6.47 6.47 -11.24
CA VAL A 297 -5.99 5.08 -11.16
C VAL A 297 -6.56 4.47 -9.89
N ALA A 298 -7.44 3.48 -10.08
CA ALA A 298 -8.18 2.85 -8.97
C ALA A 298 -7.25 2.28 -7.90
N GLY A 299 -6.30 1.44 -8.32
CA GLY A 299 -5.52 0.64 -7.39
C GLY A 299 -6.18 -0.71 -7.09
N ASN A 300 -5.97 -1.21 -5.88
CA ASN A 300 -6.40 -2.50 -5.40
C ASN A 300 -7.61 -2.37 -4.48
N GLY A 301 -8.74 -2.94 -4.88
CA GLY A 301 -9.91 -3.12 -4.02
C GLY A 301 -11.20 -2.82 -4.75
N HIS A 302 -12.22 -2.36 -4.02
CA HIS A 302 -13.56 -2.05 -4.54
C HIS A 302 -13.70 -0.53 -4.61
N ASP A 303 -13.36 0.03 -5.75
CA ASP A 303 -13.18 1.48 -5.88
C ASP A 303 -14.40 2.15 -6.52
N ILE A 304 -14.63 3.40 -6.13
CA ILE A 304 -15.59 4.31 -6.75
C ILE A 304 -14.81 5.40 -7.47
N ILE A 305 -14.98 5.50 -8.79
CA ILE A 305 -14.22 6.42 -9.64
C ILE A 305 -15.19 7.30 -10.42
N GLU A 306 -14.99 8.61 -10.33
CA GLU A 306 -15.82 9.62 -11.00
C GLU A 306 -14.95 10.69 -11.67
N GLY A 307 -14.88 10.67 -13.00
CA GLY A 307 -14.13 11.68 -13.78
C GLY A 307 -14.72 13.09 -13.60
N SER A 308 -16.05 13.19 -13.66
CA SER A 308 -16.85 14.40 -13.52
C SER A 308 -16.93 15.24 -14.80
N ALA A 309 -16.07 16.22 -15.03
CA ALA A 309 -16.22 17.14 -16.15
C ALA A 309 -14.91 17.30 -16.92
N GLY A 310 -14.79 16.65 -18.08
CA GLY A 310 -13.65 16.77 -18.96
C GLY A 310 -13.49 15.53 -19.81
N ASN A 311 -12.30 15.30 -20.34
CA ASN A 311 -12.03 14.06 -21.09
C ASN A 311 -11.09 13.22 -20.24
N ASP A 312 -11.68 12.41 -19.39
CA ASP A 312 -10.99 11.77 -18.29
C ASP A 312 -10.47 10.39 -18.71
N LYS A 313 -9.48 9.92 -17.97
CA LYS A 313 -8.92 8.59 -18.13
C LYS A 313 -9.00 7.85 -16.82
N LEU A 314 -9.86 6.85 -16.78
CA LEU A 314 -10.10 6.03 -15.62
C LEU A 314 -9.42 4.68 -15.85
N TYR A 315 -8.38 4.40 -15.09
CA TYR A 315 -7.57 3.20 -15.19
C TYR A 315 -8.01 2.14 -14.20
N PHE A 316 -8.31 0.96 -14.74
CA PHE A 316 -8.66 -0.25 -14.02
C PHE A 316 -7.59 -1.29 -14.35
N GLY A 317 -6.75 -1.64 -13.39
CA GLY A 317 -5.62 -2.52 -13.65
C GLY A 317 -4.84 -2.80 -12.38
N ASN A 318 -4.86 -4.07 -11.99
CA ASN A 318 -4.08 -4.56 -10.87
C ASN A 318 -2.65 -4.90 -11.35
N ARG A 319 -1.61 -4.35 -10.70
CA ARG A 319 -0.22 -4.85 -10.86
C ARG A 319 0.14 -5.95 -9.85
N SER A 320 -0.60 -6.09 -8.75
CA SER A 320 -0.40 -7.06 -7.68
C SER A 320 -1.60 -8.01 -7.58
N HIS A 321 -1.47 -9.25 -8.06
CA HIS A 321 -2.45 -10.33 -7.83
C HIS A 321 -2.61 -10.69 -6.33
N ASP A 322 -2.95 -9.74 -5.46
CA ASP A 322 -3.31 -9.96 -4.08
C ASP A 322 -4.69 -10.63 -4.04
N ALA A 323 -4.63 -11.95 -3.89
CA ALA A 323 -5.75 -12.84 -3.73
C ALA A 323 -6.58 -12.44 -2.49
N GLY A 324 -7.61 -11.63 -2.73
CA GLY A 324 -8.60 -11.20 -1.76
C GLY A 324 -9.65 -10.26 -2.33
N GLY A 325 -9.28 -9.41 -3.30
CA GLY A 325 -10.15 -8.41 -3.90
C GLY A 325 -10.57 -8.77 -5.33
N TRP A 326 -11.65 -9.53 -5.49
CA TRP A 326 -12.44 -9.45 -6.72
C TRP A 326 -13.27 -8.16 -6.69
N GLY A 327 -12.56 -7.03 -6.70
CA GLY A 327 -13.10 -5.69 -6.67
C GLY A 327 -14.21 -5.49 -7.68
N GLU A 328 -15.40 -5.12 -7.21
CA GLU A 328 -16.43 -4.56 -8.08
C GLU A 328 -16.24 -3.05 -8.09
N ASN A 329 -15.47 -2.55 -9.07
CA ASN A 329 -15.27 -1.11 -9.23
C ASN A 329 -16.53 -0.47 -9.82
N ILE A 330 -16.90 0.72 -9.34
CA ILE A 330 -17.97 1.53 -9.90
C ILE A 330 -17.32 2.73 -10.58
N ALA A 331 -17.64 2.93 -11.86
CA ALA A 331 -17.02 3.95 -12.68
C ALA A 331 -18.07 4.87 -13.30
N ARG A 332 -17.80 6.18 -13.24
CA ARG A 332 -18.55 7.24 -13.91
C ARG A 332 -17.58 8.13 -14.66
N GLY A 333 -17.77 8.27 -15.97
CA GLY A 333 -16.99 9.22 -16.77
C GLY A 333 -17.40 10.65 -16.44
N GLY A 334 -18.71 10.89 -16.35
CA GLY A 334 -19.28 12.21 -16.24
C GLY A 334 -19.51 12.81 -17.63
N THR A 335 -19.23 14.10 -17.78
CA THR A 335 -19.40 14.81 -19.05
C THR A 335 -18.10 14.97 -19.80
N GLY A 336 -18.13 14.73 -21.11
CA GLY A 336 -16.99 14.89 -22.00
C GLY A 336 -16.63 13.53 -22.59
N ALA A 337 -15.47 13.41 -23.26
CA ALA A 337 -15.11 12.19 -23.98
C ALA A 337 -14.15 11.33 -23.16
N ASP A 338 -14.71 10.44 -22.36
CA ASP A 338 -13.96 9.71 -21.35
C ASP A 338 -13.41 8.39 -21.87
N GLN A 339 -12.36 7.91 -21.22
CA GLN A 339 -11.76 6.60 -21.50
C GLN A 339 -11.75 5.75 -20.24
N PHE A 340 -12.45 4.62 -20.31
CA PHE A 340 -12.38 3.54 -19.34
C PHE A 340 -11.28 2.57 -19.81
N ILE A 341 -10.14 2.57 -19.13
CA ILE A 341 -8.90 1.93 -19.58
C ILE A 341 -8.64 0.67 -18.76
N PHE A 342 -8.43 -0.46 -19.43
CA PHE A 342 -8.21 -1.77 -18.82
C PHE A 342 -6.81 -2.28 -19.20
N GLU A 343 -5.92 -2.43 -18.19
CA GLU A 343 -4.50 -2.75 -18.38
C GLU A 343 -4.11 -4.23 -18.22
N GLY A 344 -5.06 -5.13 -17.99
CA GLY A 344 -4.80 -6.56 -17.79
C GLY A 344 -6.03 -7.34 -17.30
N VAL A 345 -5.80 -8.42 -16.53
CA VAL A 345 -6.86 -9.34 -16.08
C VAL A 345 -7.03 -9.37 -14.56
N SER A 346 -8.21 -8.98 -14.11
CA SER A 346 -9.06 -9.61 -13.09
C SER A 346 -10.04 -8.56 -12.56
N GLY A 347 -11.25 -9.00 -12.19
CA GLY A 347 -12.23 -8.15 -11.51
C GLY A 347 -13.42 -7.72 -12.37
N TRP A 348 -14.37 -7.10 -11.69
CA TRP A 348 -15.62 -6.62 -12.26
C TRP A 348 -15.62 -5.10 -12.24
N THR A 349 -16.01 -4.46 -13.33
CA THR A 349 -16.21 -3.02 -13.36
C THR A 349 -17.62 -2.71 -13.84
N ARG A 350 -18.35 -1.91 -13.05
CA ARG A 350 -19.66 -1.39 -13.39
C ARG A 350 -19.53 0.05 -13.85
N VAL A 351 -19.76 0.29 -15.13
CA VAL A 351 -19.83 1.62 -15.72
C VAL A 351 -21.29 2.09 -15.73
N GLU A 352 -21.58 3.22 -15.08
CA GLU A 352 -22.97 3.64 -14.82
C GLU A 352 -23.51 4.70 -15.80
N ASP A 353 -22.65 5.43 -16.51
CA ASP A 353 -23.04 6.62 -17.29
C ASP A 353 -22.45 6.68 -18.71
N PHE A 354 -21.94 5.58 -19.25
CA PHE A 354 -21.28 5.52 -20.55
C PHE A 354 -22.07 6.24 -21.68
N GLU A 355 -21.46 7.27 -22.26
CA GLU A 355 -21.99 8.05 -23.37
C GLU A 355 -21.56 7.49 -24.73
N ASN A 356 -22.45 6.75 -25.39
CA ASN A 356 -22.18 6.17 -26.72
C ASN A 356 -21.71 7.20 -27.76
N GLY A 357 -20.63 6.86 -28.47
CA GLY A 357 -20.06 7.68 -29.53
C GLY A 357 -19.22 8.84 -29.01
N ILE A 358 -19.19 9.06 -27.70
CA ILE A 358 -18.40 10.05 -27.01
C ILE A 358 -17.31 9.33 -26.22
N ASP A 359 -17.70 8.45 -25.30
CA ASP A 359 -16.79 7.68 -24.47
C ASP A 359 -16.18 6.48 -25.20
N LYS A 360 -15.10 5.95 -24.61
CA LYS A 360 -14.39 4.78 -25.12
C LYS A 360 -14.03 3.79 -24.02
N PHE A 361 -14.18 2.51 -24.33
CA PHE A 361 -13.47 1.43 -23.65
C PHE A 361 -12.11 1.26 -24.32
N ARG A 362 -11.02 1.36 -23.57
CA ARG A 362 -9.66 1.16 -24.06
C ARG A 362 -9.04 -0.06 -23.42
N PHE A 363 -8.52 -0.97 -24.23
CA PHE A 363 -7.75 -2.12 -23.79
C PHE A 363 -6.28 -1.89 -24.12
N THR A 364 -5.40 -2.04 -23.12
CA THR A 364 -3.95 -1.86 -23.30
C THR A 364 -3.17 -3.16 -23.17
N ASP A 365 -3.80 -4.24 -22.71
CA ASP A 365 -3.24 -5.61 -22.74
C ASP A 365 -2.97 -6.03 -24.20
N PRO A 366 -1.72 -6.39 -24.56
CA PRO A 366 -1.38 -6.80 -25.92
C PRO A 366 -2.08 -8.10 -26.38
N ASN A 367 -2.71 -8.86 -25.50
CA ASN A 367 -3.51 -10.04 -25.84
C ASN A 367 -4.98 -9.70 -26.16
N ILE A 368 -5.39 -8.45 -25.98
CA ILE A 368 -6.72 -7.94 -26.32
C ILE A 368 -6.51 -6.85 -27.37
N ASP A 369 -6.36 -7.27 -28.63
CA ASP A 369 -5.98 -6.37 -29.72
C ASP A 369 -7.15 -6.08 -30.69
N SER A 370 -8.30 -6.73 -30.47
CA SER A 370 -9.41 -6.64 -31.39
C SER A 370 -10.77 -6.96 -30.76
N MET A 371 -11.83 -6.60 -31.49
CA MET A 371 -13.20 -6.97 -31.12
C MET A 371 -13.43 -8.49 -31.03
N SER A 372 -12.60 -9.32 -31.68
CA SER A 372 -12.75 -10.78 -31.59
C SER A 372 -12.34 -11.35 -30.24
N ASP A 373 -11.60 -10.58 -29.45
CA ASP A 373 -11.16 -10.98 -28.11
C ASP A 373 -12.22 -10.67 -27.04
N LEU A 374 -13.30 -9.99 -27.44
CA LEU A 374 -14.39 -9.59 -26.57
C LEU A 374 -15.65 -10.45 -26.80
N THR A 375 -16.32 -10.83 -25.70
CA THR A 375 -17.66 -11.40 -25.75
C THR A 375 -18.68 -10.42 -25.17
N ILE A 376 -19.50 -9.85 -26.05
CA ILE A 376 -20.53 -8.87 -25.70
C ILE A 376 -21.91 -9.53 -25.63
N THR A 377 -22.52 -9.51 -24.44
CA THR A 377 -23.88 -9.98 -24.18
C THR A 377 -24.78 -8.81 -23.80
N ARG A 378 -25.97 -8.71 -24.42
CA ARG A 378 -26.90 -7.59 -24.23
C ARG A 378 -28.17 -8.06 -23.54
N TYR A 379 -28.58 -7.36 -22.49
CA TYR A 379 -29.78 -7.67 -21.70
C TYR A 379 -30.74 -6.48 -21.74
N ALA A 380 -31.57 -6.41 -22.78
CA ALA A 380 -32.47 -5.28 -23.00
C ALA A 380 -33.49 -5.08 -21.85
N ASP A 381 -34.00 -6.16 -21.27
CA ASP A 381 -34.99 -6.08 -20.17
C ASP A 381 -34.38 -5.56 -18.85
N GLU A 382 -33.05 -5.52 -18.76
CA GLU A 382 -32.31 -5.09 -17.58
C GLU A 382 -31.48 -3.82 -17.83
N ASN A 383 -31.62 -3.19 -19.01
CA ASN A 383 -30.85 -2.01 -19.44
C ASN A 383 -29.34 -2.16 -19.17
N LYS A 384 -28.76 -3.32 -19.55
CA LYS A 384 -27.34 -3.58 -19.34
C LYS A 384 -26.67 -4.31 -20.50
N VAL A 385 -25.39 -4.05 -20.67
CA VAL A 385 -24.48 -4.78 -21.57
C VAL A 385 -23.35 -5.37 -20.73
N ILE A 386 -23.01 -6.64 -20.96
CA ILE A 386 -21.88 -7.32 -20.33
C ILE A 386 -20.82 -7.56 -21.39
N ILE A 387 -19.60 -7.08 -21.16
CA ILE A 387 -18.44 -7.25 -22.02
C ILE A 387 -17.45 -8.11 -21.24
N ASN A 388 -17.15 -9.30 -21.75
CA ASN A 388 -16.17 -10.20 -21.14
C ASN A 388 -14.91 -10.21 -22.00
N PHE A 389 -13.76 -10.20 -21.34
CA PHE A 389 -12.44 -10.25 -21.96
C PHE A 389 -11.50 -10.98 -21.01
N ASN A 390 -10.82 -12.03 -21.46
CA ASN A 390 -10.02 -12.89 -20.59
C ASN A 390 -10.79 -13.27 -19.29
N ASP A 391 -10.26 -12.88 -18.11
CA ASP A 391 -10.89 -13.08 -16.79
C ASP A 391 -11.58 -11.80 -16.23
N GLY A 392 -11.67 -10.74 -17.02
CA GLY A 392 -12.31 -9.47 -16.67
C GLY A 392 -13.76 -9.36 -17.19
N VAL A 393 -14.59 -8.64 -16.43
CA VAL A 393 -15.99 -8.37 -16.80
C VAL A 393 -16.30 -6.89 -16.64
N ILE A 394 -16.75 -6.26 -17.73
CA ILE A 394 -17.37 -4.93 -17.68
C ILE A 394 -18.88 -5.08 -17.76
N ARG A 395 -19.58 -4.54 -16.78
CA ARG A 395 -21.01 -4.29 -16.82
C ARG A 395 -21.24 -2.82 -17.16
N VAL A 396 -21.94 -2.56 -18.24
CA VAL A 396 -22.36 -1.21 -18.63
C VAL A 396 -23.85 -1.09 -18.38
N ASP A 397 -24.26 -0.17 -17.52
CA ASP A 397 -25.67 0.20 -17.38
C ASP A 397 -26.03 1.20 -18.49
N ILE A 398 -26.96 0.81 -19.37
CA ILE A 398 -27.31 1.60 -20.56
C ILE A 398 -28.74 1.27 -21.04
N GLU A 399 -29.56 2.29 -21.27
CA GLU A 399 -30.96 2.11 -21.71
C GLU A 399 -31.07 1.49 -23.11
N ASN A 400 -30.33 2.05 -24.08
CA ASN A 400 -30.28 1.49 -25.42
C ASN A 400 -29.11 0.51 -25.53
N VAL A 401 -29.36 -0.74 -25.17
CA VAL A 401 -28.31 -1.79 -25.21
C VAL A 401 -27.72 -2.02 -26.59
N ASN A 402 -28.29 -1.53 -27.69
CA ASN A 402 -27.70 -1.65 -29.04
C ASN A 402 -26.85 -0.43 -29.45
N ALA A 403 -26.71 0.55 -28.56
CA ALA A 403 -25.96 1.77 -28.80
C ALA A 403 -24.45 1.49 -28.96
N ILE A 404 -23.89 0.67 -28.05
CA ILE A 404 -22.46 0.34 -28.04
C ILE A 404 -22.07 -0.42 -29.31
N ASP A 405 -21.13 0.12 -30.09
CA ASP A 405 -20.62 -0.48 -31.32
C ASP A 405 -19.09 -0.51 -31.39
N ALA A 406 -18.52 -1.03 -32.48
CA ALA A 406 -17.07 -1.21 -32.61
C ALA A 406 -16.27 0.10 -32.55
N SER A 407 -16.90 1.26 -32.77
CA SER A 407 -16.24 2.57 -32.66
C SER A 407 -16.06 3.04 -31.21
N ASP A 408 -16.70 2.36 -30.25
CA ASP A 408 -16.55 2.62 -28.81
C ASP A 408 -15.35 1.92 -28.19
N PHE A 409 -14.62 1.11 -28.97
CA PHE A 409 -13.51 0.31 -28.49
C PHE A 409 -12.20 0.80 -29.09
N LEU A 410 -11.20 0.98 -28.23
CA LEU A 410 -9.82 1.28 -28.58
C LEU A 410 -8.94 0.12 -28.13
N PHE A 411 -8.09 -0.35 -29.05
CA PHE A 411 -7.10 -1.41 -28.81
C PHE A 411 -5.70 -0.83 -29.09
N ASN A 412 -4.68 -1.35 -28.41
CA ASN A 412 -3.29 -0.89 -28.54
C ASN A 412 -2.53 -1.53 -29.71
#